data_AF-L1JLJ9-F1
#
_entry.id   AF-L1JLJ9-F1
#
_cell.length_a   1.000
_cell.length_b   1.000
_cell.length_c   1.000
_cell.angle_alpha   90.00
_cell.angle_beta   90.00
_cell.angle_gamma   90.00
#
_symmetry.space_group_name_H-M   'P 1'
#
loop_
_entity.id
_entity.type
_entity.pdbx_description
1 polymer ?
#
loop_
_entity_poly.entity_id
_entity_poly.type
_entity_poly.pdbx_seq_one_letter_code
_entity_poly.pdbx_strand_id
1 'polypeptide(L)'
;MQNLMSCERALQLGYFPETLVVNFDQLHRQVSANQRGQSQEDVPEWNEEEREAWKSARHLAFQRVEERLRDNPEVLILVDDNLYLRSMRYYFCKIARKHHASTCTLWVSCDVDLALRRNAAREVQDRVPPAVVERMFDKFEEPGYTPSSKSSWEKHAAKVCTDASFTIPWDLIIEAFKHPHTAEEVNPDAELQAEEDRKRTRENQTHRLDLELRKVPNLDGLPSVRSVSLN
;
A
#
# COMPACT_ATOMS: atom_id res chain seq x y z
N MET A 1 1.64 13.50 -30.23
CA MET A 1 1.12 12.48 -31.17
C MET A 1 1.75 11.10 -31.02
N GLN A 2 3.03 10.95 -30.59
CA GLN A 2 3.65 9.62 -30.41
C GLN A 2 3.09 8.76 -29.26
N ASN A 3 2.52 9.34 -28.20
CA ASN A 3 2.02 8.59 -27.03
C ASN A 3 0.59 8.02 -27.17
N LEU A 4 -0.24 8.59 -28.04
CA LEU A 4 -1.53 7.98 -28.39
C LEU A 4 -1.29 6.71 -29.24
N MET A 5 -0.25 6.73 -30.08
CA MET A 5 0.15 5.60 -30.91
C MET A 5 0.64 4.38 -30.10
N SER A 6 1.20 4.55 -28.90
CA SER A 6 1.63 3.41 -28.07
C SER A 6 0.47 2.76 -27.31
N CYS A 7 -0.45 3.55 -26.74
CA CYS A 7 -1.72 3.05 -26.20
C CYS A 7 -2.53 2.30 -27.26
N GLU A 8 -2.78 2.95 -28.40
CA GLU A 8 -3.58 2.40 -29.49
C GLU A 8 -2.92 1.15 -30.04
N ARG A 9 -1.59 1.10 -30.12
CA ARG A 9 -0.86 -0.09 -30.56
C ARG A 9 -0.93 -1.23 -29.55
N ALA A 10 -0.86 -0.97 -28.23
CA ALA A 10 -1.05 -2.01 -27.22
C ALA A 10 -2.46 -2.62 -27.31
N LEU A 11 -3.48 -1.77 -27.41
CA LEU A 11 -4.88 -2.18 -27.59
C LEU A 11 -5.13 -2.87 -28.93
N GLN A 12 -4.56 -2.38 -30.04
CA GLN A 12 -4.67 -2.97 -31.39
C GLN A 12 -3.91 -4.29 -31.52
N LEU A 13 -2.82 -4.47 -30.77
CA LEU A 13 -2.08 -5.73 -30.68
C LEU A 13 -2.73 -6.72 -29.70
N GLY A 14 -3.82 -6.33 -29.02
CA GLY A 14 -4.54 -7.17 -28.07
C GLY A 14 -3.84 -7.35 -26.72
N TYR A 15 -2.83 -6.53 -26.40
CA TYR A 15 -2.25 -6.52 -25.06
C TYR A 15 -3.30 -5.94 -24.11
N PHE A 16 -3.79 -6.78 -23.21
CA PHE A 16 -4.79 -6.47 -22.18
C PHE A 16 -6.21 -6.23 -22.73
N PRO A 17 -6.95 -7.30 -23.11
CA PRO A 17 -8.35 -7.20 -23.53
C PRO A 17 -9.27 -6.71 -22.41
N GLU A 18 -8.80 -6.79 -21.16
CA GLU A 18 -9.55 -6.40 -19.98
C GLU A 18 -8.65 -5.62 -19.01
N THR A 19 -9.22 -4.58 -18.39
CA THR A 19 -8.54 -3.78 -17.36
C THR A 19 -9.42 -3.67 -16.12
N LEU A 20 -8.81 -3.87 -14.95
CA LEU A 20 -9.43 -3.68 -13.64
C LEU A 20 -8.70 -2.58 -12.87
N VAL A 21 -9.43 -1.60 -12.36
CA VAL A 21 -8.90 -0.62 -11.40
C VAL A 21 -9.30 -1.04 -9.99
N VAL A 22 -8.31 -1.15 -9.10
CA VAL A 22 -8.48 -1.39 -7.67
C VAL A 22 -8.04 -0.14 -6.92
N ASN A 23 -8.99 0.73 -6.60
CA ASN A 23 -8.74 1.98 -5.88
C ASN A 23 -9.02 1.77 -4.37
N PHE A 24 -7.99 1.97 -3.55
CA PHE A 24 -8.04 1.69 -2.12
C PHE A 24 -8.96 2.65 -1.36
N ASP A 25 -8.95 3.93 -1.71
CA ASP A 25 -9.81 4.93 -1.05
C ASP A 25 -11.30 4.65 -1.31
N GLN A 26 -11.65 4.16 -2.51
CA GLN A 26 -13.01 3.73 -2.84
C GLN A 26 -13.41 2.50 -2.02
N LEU A 27 -12.53 1.50 -1.92
CA LEU A 27 -12.79 0.30 -1.10
C LEU A 27 -12.92 0.66 0.38
N HIS A 28 -12.08 1.57 0.88
CA HIS A 28 -12.17 2.07 2.24
C HIS A 28 -13.52 2.72 2.49
N ARG A 29 -13.96 3.65 1.62
CA ARG A 29 -15.28 4.28 1.73
C ARG A 29 -16.43 3.26 1.72
N GLN A 30 -16.36 2.23 0.88
CA GLN A 30 -17.37 1.17 0.86
C GLN A 30 -17.43 0.39 2.17
N VAL A 31 -16.27 0.02 2.72
CA VAL A 31 -16.19 -0.69 4.01
C VAL A 31 -16.68 0.19 5.15
N SER A 32 -16.24 1.45 5.21
CA SER A 32 -16.65 2.41 6.24
C SER A 32 -18.13 2.74 6.17
N ALA A 33 -18.71 2.88 4.96
CA ALA A 33 -20.14 3.13 4.79
C ALA A 33 -21.01 1.96 5.25
N ASN A 34 -20.53 0.71 5.10
CA ASN A 34 -21.21 -0.47 5.61
C ASN A 34 -21.15 -0.60 7.14
N GLN A 35 -20.24 0.13 7.80
CA GLN A 35 -20.00 0.05 9.25
C GLN A 35 -20.57 1.24 10.03
N ARG A 36 -20.83 2.40 9.39
CA ARG A 36 -21.30 3.62 10.07
C ARG A 36 -22.76 3.95 9.84
N GLY A 37 -23.49 4.10 10.95
CA GLY A 37 -24.57 5.09 11.08
C GLY A 37 -23.99 6.50 11.07
N GLN A 38 -24.76 7.47 10.56
CA GLN A 38 -24.30 8.80 10.12
C GLN A 38 -23.56 9.65 11.18
N SER A 39 -22.76 10.58 10.63
CA SER A 39 -22.00 11.68 11.23
C SER A 39 -20.60 11.33 11.76
N GLN A 40 -19.58 11.95 11.16
CA GLN A 40 -18.24 12.00 11.72
C GLN A 40 -17.71 13.44 11.62
N GLU A 41 -17.40 14.03 12.77
CA GLU A 41 -16.64 15.27 12.89
C GLU A 41 -15.15 15.01 12.65
N ASP A 42 -14.40 16.05 12.28
CA ASP A 42 -12.95 16.04 12.02
C ASP A 42 -12.16 15.57 13.26
N VAL A 43 -11.91 14.26 13.37
CA VAL A 43 -11.04 13.70 14.42
C VAL A 43 -9.58 13.80 13.96
N PRO A 44 -8.66 14.36 14.77
CA PRO A 44 -7.25 14.53 14.39
C PRO A 44 -6.48 13.21 14.15
N GLU A 45 -6.99 12.10 14.66
CA GLU A 45 -6.39 10.77 14.54
C GLU A 45 -7.43 9.72 14.17
N TRP A 46 -7.02 8.73 13.38
CA TRP A 46 -7.87 7.58 13.07
C TRP A 46 -8.22 6.80 14.32
N ASN A 47 -9.51 6.63 14.55
CA ASN A 47 -10.03 5.78 15.63
C ASN A 47 -9.86 4.29 15.29
N GLU A 48 -10.10 3.41 16.26
CA GLU A 48 -9.89 1.96 16.06
C GLU A 48 -10.79 1.39 14.95
N GLU A 49 -12.02 1.86 14.83
CA GLU A 49 -12.95 1.41 13.78
C GLU A 49 -12.43 1.79 12.39
N GLU A 50 -11.87 2.99 12.22
CA GLU A 50 -11.24 3.42 10.97
C GLU A 50 -10.01 2.60 10.62
N ARG A 51 -9.21 2.25 11.62
CA ARG A 51 -8.05 1.38 11.42
C ARG A 51 -8.47 -0.01 10.96
N GLU A 52 -9.53 -0.57 11.55
CA GLU A 52 -10.08 -1.86 11.15
C GLU A 52 -10.77 -1.81 9.77
N ALA A 53 -11.48 -0.73 9.46
CA ALA A 53 -12.03 -0.49 8.14
C ALA A 53 -10.93 -0.42 7.08
N TRP A 54 -9.83 0.30 7.36
CA TRP A 54 -8.67 0.38 6.47
C TRP A 54 -7.98 -0.98 6.27
N LYS A 55 -7.78 -1.76 7.34
CA LYS A 55 -7.24 -3.14 7.24
C LYS A 55 -8.15 -4.02 6.40
N SER A 56 -9.46 -3.93 6.60
CA SER A 56 -10.48 -4.70 5.88
C SER A 56 -10.50 -4.34 4.39
N ALA A 57 -10.46 -3.04 4.06
CA ALA A 57 -10.40 -2.55 2.68
C ALA A 57 -9.14 -3.03 1.96
N ARG A 58 -8.00 -3.04 2.65
CA ARG A 58 -6.74 -3.58 2.13
C ARG A 58 -6.82 -5.09 1.88
N HIS A 59 -7.43 -5.85 2.78
CA HIS A 59 -7.65 -7.28 2.57
C HIS A 59 -8.55 -7.54 1.35
N LEU A 60 -9.64 -6.78 1.22
CA LEU A 60 -10.55 -6.86 0.09
C LEU A 60 -9.87 -6.50 -1.24
N ALA A 61 -9.00 -5.48 -1.24
CA ALA A 61 -8.22 -5.13 -2.42
C ALA A 61 -7.33 -6.28 -2.87
N PHE A 62 -6.61 -6.91 -1.94
CA PHE A 62 -5.77 -8.07 -2.25
C PHE A 62 -6.58 -9.25 -2.80
N GLN A 63 -7.71 -9.56 -2.16
CA GLN A 63 -8.60 -10.60 -2.63
C GLN A 63 -9.08 -10.33 -4.06
N ARG A 64 -9.50 -9.09 -4.35
CA ARG A 64 -10.00 -8.71 -5.68
C ARG A 64 -8.93 -8.80 -6.77
N VAL A 65 -7.68 -8.46 -6.44
CA VAL A 65 -6.54 -8.66 -7.35
C VAL A 65 -6.28 -10.15 -7.58
N GLU A 66 -6.24 -10.95 -6.52
CA GLU A 66 -5.95 -12.39 -6.59
C GLU A 66 -7.02 -13.17 -7.36
N GLU A 67 -8.30 -12.91 -7.08
CA GLU A 67 -9.44 -13.50 -7.81
C GLU A 67 -9.34 -13.15 -9.29
N ARG A 68 -9.05 -11.89 -9.61
CA ARG A 68 -9.00 -11.46 -11.00
C ARG A 68 -7.85 -12.10 -11.78
N LEU A 69 -6.67 -12.20 -11.18
CA LEU A 69 -5.53 -12.91 -11.79
C LEU A 69 -5.78 -14.41 -11.94
N ARG A 70 -6.60 -15.01 -11.08
CA ARG A 70 -7.02 -16.41 -11.21
C ARG A 70 -7.97 -16.62 -12.38
N ASP A 71 -8.92 -15.71 -12.55
CA ASP A 71 -9.99 -15.84 -13.55
C ASP A 71 -9.50 -15.49 -14.97
N ASN A 72 -8.58 -14.52 -15.09
CA ASN A 72 -8.07 -14.07 -16.38
C ASN A 72 -6.56 -13.74 -16.30
N PRO A 73 -5.67 -14.56 -16.89
CA PRO A 73 -4.23 -14.29 -16.87
C PRO A 73 -3.79 -13.13 -17.78
N GLU A 74 -4.65 -12.66 -18.69
CA GLU A 74 -4.34 -11.58 -19.65
C GLU A 74 -4.87 -10.21 -19.21
N VAL A 75 -5.35 -10.10 -17.96
CA VAL A 75 -5.92 -8.87 -17.40
C VAL A 75 -4.84 -7.86 -16.98
N LEU A 76 -5.03 -6.58 -17.31
CA LEU A 76 -4.27 -5.49 -16.71
C LEU A 76 -4.93 -5.02 -15.43
N ILE A 77 -4.23 -5.10 -14.30
CA ILE A 77 -4.75 -4.61 -13.02
C ILE A 77 -4.00 -3.36 -12.61
N LEU A 78 -4.72 -2.25 -12.51
CA LEU A 78 -4.22 -0.99 -11.99
C LEU A 78 -4.55 -0.90 -10.50
N VAL A 79 -3.51 -0.95 -9.67
CA VAL A 79 -3.63 -0.77 -8.23
C VAL A 79 -3.37 0.69 -7.91
N ASP A 80 -4.40 1.40 -7.46
CA ASP A 80 -4.35 2.82 -7.12
C ASP A 80 -4.36 2.99 -5.60
N ASP A 81 -3.15 3.17 -5.06
CA ASP A 81 -2.84 3.46 -3.66
C ASP A 81 -1.45 4.12 -3.59
N ASN A 82 -1.12 4.76 -2.48
CA ASN A 82 0.17 5.40 -2.26
C ASN A 82 1.35 4.41 -2.26
N LEU A 83 1.12 3.18 -1.78
CA LEU A 83 2.08 2.09 -1.59
C LEU A 83 3.49 2.58 -1.19
N TYR A 84 3.55 3.52 -0.25
CA TYR A 84 4.76 4.30 0.06
C TYR A 84 5.87 3.47 0.70
N LEU A 85 5.54 2.32 1.30
CA LEU A 85 6.51 1.33 1.78
C LEU A 85 6.68 0.21 0.75
N ARG A 86 7.93 -0.20 0.56
CA ARG A 86 8.33 -1.37 -0.24
C ARG A 86 7.65 -2.64 0.24
N SER A 87 7.46 -2.80 1.55
CA SER A 87 6.73 -3.94 2.11
C SER A 87 5.27 -4.01 1.63
N MET A 88 4.63 -2.86 1.36
CA MET A 88 3.27 -2.82 0.82
C MET A 88 3.24 -3.28 -0.65
N ARG A 89 4.21 -2.82 -1.46
CA ARG A 89 4.34 -3.21 -2.87
C ARG A 89 4.69 -4.69 -3.02
N TYR A 90 5.52 -5.21 -2.12
CA TYR A 90 5.92 -6.62 -2.12
C TYR A 90 4.74 -7.59 -2.00
N TYR A 91 3.64 -7.21 -1.34
CA TYR A 91 2.43 -8.05 -1.29
C TYR A 91 1.87 -8.33 -2.69
N PHE A 92 1.82 -7.32 -3.57
CA PHE A 92 1.35 -7.52 -4.95
C PHE A 92 2.32 -8.36 -5.76
N CYS A 93 3.63 -8.22 -5.55
CA CYS A 93 4.61 -9.11 -6.16
C CYS A 93 4.38 -10.57 -5.75
N LYS A 94 4.08 -10.85 -4.48
CA LYS A 94 3.77 -12.22 -4.03
C LYS A 94 2.49 -12.77 -4.67
N ILE A 95 1.44 -11.96 -4.77
CA ILE A 95 0.18 -12.36 -5.44
C ILE A 95 0.46 -12.62 -6.92
N ALA A 96 1.14 -11.70 -7.61
CA ALA A 96 1.49 -11.86 -9.01
C ALA A 96 2.33 -13.12 -9.25
N ARG A 97 3.33 -13.39 -8.42
CA ARG A 97 4.16 -14.60 -8.47
C ARG A 97 3.34 -15.88 -8.35
N LYS A 98 2.39 -15.94 -7.42
CA LYS A 98 1.49 -17.10 -7.24
C LYS A 98 0.70 -17.42 -8.52
N HIS A 99 0.43 -16.40 -9.33
CA HIS A 99 -0.37 -16.48 -10.54
C HIS A 99 0.45 -16.33 -11.82
N HIS A 100 1.78 -16.42 -11.76
CA HIS A 100 2.68 -16.23 -12.91
C HIS A 100 2.41 -14.93 -13.68
N ALA A 101 2.11 -13.86 -12.95
CA ALA A 101 1.92 -12.52 -13.47
C ALA A 101 3.17 -11.66 -13.20
N SER A 102 3.29 -10.57 -13.97
CA SER A 102 4.32 -9.55 -13.80
C SER A 102 3.80 -8.39 -12.94
N THR A 103 4.71 -7.64 -12.30
CA THR A 103 4.39 -6.34 -11.71
C THR A 103 5.20 -5.22 -12.37
N CYS A 104 4.59 -4.03 -12.45
CA CYS A 104 5.22 -2.79 -12.88
C CYS A 104 4.78 -1.67 -11.93
N THR A 105 5.73 -0.90 -11.41
CA THR A 105 5.46 0.20 -10.47
C THR A 105 5.63 1.54 -11.14
N LEU A 106 4.54 2.33 -11.18
CA LEU A 106 4.59 3.72 -11.64
C LEU A 106 4.61 4.63 -10.41
N TRP A 107 5.76 5.24 -10.13
CA TRP A 107 5.91 6.20 -9.05
C TRP A 107 5.51 7.59 -9.52
N VAL A 108 4.32 8.02 -9.13
CA VAL A 108 3.85 9.38 -9.35
C VAL A 108 4.50 10.32 -8.34
N SER A 109 5.60 10.96 -8.74
CA SER A 109 6.34 11.83 -7.81
C SER A 109 5.60 13.12 -7.50
N CYS A 110 5.61 13.51 -6.23
CA CYS A 110 5.00 14.72 -5.73
C CYS A 110 5.85 15.28 -4.59
N ASP A 111 6.06 16.59 -4.61
CA ASP A 111 6.65 17.31 -3.48
C ASP A 111 5.67 17.33 -2.29
N VAL A 112 6.19 17.32 -1.07
CA VAL A 112 5.37 17.30 0.17
C VAL A 112 4.51 18.55 0.31
N ASP A 113 5.01 19.74 -0.03
CA ASP A 113 4.26 20.99 0.04
C ASP A 113 3.13 21.01 -0.99
N LEU A 114 3.36 20.42 -2.16
CA LEU A 114 2.31 20.25 -3.17
C LEU A 114 1.26 19.23 -2.71
N ALA A 115 1.67 18.13 -2.09
CA ALA A 115 0.77 17.11 -1.56
C ALA A 115 -0.11 17.69 -0.44
N LEU A 116 0.48 18.44 0.50
CA LEU A 116 -0.24 19.12 1.58
C LEU A 116 -1.25 20.13 1.05
N ARG A 117 -0.87 20.98 0.08
CA ARG A 117 -1.80 21.92 -0.56
C ARG A 117 -2.95 21.22 -1.27
N ARG A 118 -2.67 20.16 -2.02
CA ARG A 118 -3.70 19.36 -2.70
C ARG A 118 -4.63 18.67 -1.70
N ASN A 119 -4.08 18.13 -0.61
CA ASN A 119 -4.85 17.51 0.46
C ASN A 119 -5.77 18.52 1.15
N ALA A 120 -5.30 19.72 1.46
CA ALA A 120 -6.13 20.79 2.05
C ALA A 120 -7.29 21.22 1.14
N ALA A 121 -7.13 21.10 -0.18
CA ALA A 121 -8.17 21.41 -1.17
C ALA A 121 -9.19 20.28 -1.40
N ARG A 122 -9.02 19.10 -0.78
CA ARG A 122 -9.99 18.00 -0.87
C ARG A 122 -11.26 18.31 -0.08
N GLU A 123 -12.33 17.58 -0.38
CA GLU A 123 -13.51 17.53 0.47
C GLU A 123 -13.14 17.02 1.87
N VAL A 124 -13.81 17.53 2.90
CA VAL A 124 -13.46 17.29 4.32
C VAL A 124 -13.29 15.79 4.62
N GLN A 125 -14.21 14.95 4.13
CA GLN A 125 -14.18 13.50 4.32
C GLN A 125 -13.01 12.76 3.65
N ASP A 126 -12.35 13.38 2.66
CA ASP A 126 -11.21 12.81 1.92
C ASP A 126 -9.88 13.45 2.35
N ARG A 127 -9.91 14.38 3.33
CA ARG A 127 -8.70 14.99 3.89
C ARG A 127 -8.04 14.05 4.88
N VAL A 128 -6.73 13.96 4.77
CA VAL A 128 -5.88 13.26 5.74
C VAL A 128 -5.19 14.31 6.61
N PRO A 129 -4.99 14.08 7.93
CA PRO A 129 -4.25 15.03 8.76
C PRO A 129 -2.85 15.34 8.19
N PRO A 130 -2.41 16.62 8.15
CA PRO A 130 -1.10 17.01 7.60
C PRO A 130 0.07 16.21 8.15
N ALA A 131 0.08 15.97 9.47
CA ALA A 131 1.12 15.18 10.15
C ALA A 131 1.21 13.72 9.66
N VAL A 132 0.14 13.16 9.08
CA VAL A 132 0.18 11.83 8.45
C VAL A 132 0.87 11.91 7.09
N VAL A 133 0.58 12.94 6.29
CA VAL A 133 1.23 13.16 4.98
C VAL A 133 2.73 13.35 5.13
N GLU A 134 3.16 14.19 6.09
CA GLU A 134 4.59 14.41 6.39
C GLU A 134 5.27 13.11 6.83
N ARG A 135 4.65 12.38 7.76
CA ARG A 135 5.18 11.08 8.24
C ARG A 135 5.26 10.02 7.13
N MET A 136 4.32 10.04 6.18
CA MET A 136 4.37 9.16 5.00
C MET A 136 5.53 9.54 4.09
N PHE A 137 5.78 10.84 3.90
CA PHE A 137 6.90 11.35 3.12
C PHE A 137 8.25 10.94 3.74
N ASP A 138 8.42 11.11 5.05
CA ASP A 138 9.64 10.74 5.78
C ASP A 138 9.96 9.24 5.71
N LYS A 139 8.91 8.40 5.60
CA LYS A 139 9.02 6.94 5.52
C LYS A 139 9.01 6.40 4.09
N PHE A 140 8.95 7.28 3.08
CA PHE A 140 8.82 6.86 1.70
C PHE A 140 10.03 6.03 1.25
N GLU A 141 9.78 4.87 0.67
CA GLU A 141 10.79 3.97 0.13
C GLU A 141 10.69 3.96 -1.41
N GLU A 142 11.63 4.66 -2.07
CA GLU A 142 11.66 4.86 -3.53
C GLU A 142 11.59 3.53 -4.31
N PRO A 143 10.63 3.37 -5.26
CA PRO A 143 10.54 2.19 -6.09
C PRO A 143 11.74 1.99 -7.01
N GLY A 144 12.17 0.74 -7.19
CA GLY A 144 13.26 0.37 -8.10
C GLY A 144 14.66 0.65 -7.55
N TYR A 145 14.79 1.34 -6.41
CA TYR A 145 16.07 1.54 -5.74
C TYR A 145 16.37 0.41 -4.75
N THR A 146 17.47 -0.29 -4.95
CA THR A 146 18.02 -1.24 -3.96
C THR A 146 19.50 -0.93 -3.69
N PRO A 147 19.87 -0.55 -2.44
CA PRO A 147 21.27 -0.39 -2.03
C PRO A 147 22.10 -1.69 -2.10
N SER A 148 21.43 -2.85 -2.19
CA SER A 148 22.06 -4.15 -2.37
C SER A 148 21.48 -4.83 -3.61
N SER A 149 22.36 -5.36 -4.46
CA SER A 149 22.08 -6.03 -5.74
C SER A 149 21.24 -7.32 -5.63
N LYS A 150 20.51 -7.55 -4.53
CA LYS A 150 19.86 -8.82 -4.17
C LYS A 150 18.34 -8.79 -4.18
N SER A 151 17.69 -7.76 -4.70
CA SER A 151 16.22 -7.72 -4.75
C SER A 151 15.69 -7.48 -6.16
N SER A 152 15.71 -8.59 -6.89
CA SER A 152 15.29 -8.80 -8.28
C SER A 152 13.81 -8.51 -8.57
N TRP A 153 12.96 -8.26 -7.57
CA TRP A 153 11.51 -8.29 -7.78
C TRP A 153 10.89 -6.93 -8.17
N GLU A 154 11.57 -5.81 -7.93
CA GLU A 154 11.08 -4.46 -8.27
C GLU A 154 11.83 -3.86 -9.47
N LYS A 155 12.13 -4.70 -10.49
CA LYS A 155 12.90 -4.30 -11.68
C LYS A 155 12.17 -3.31 -12.59
N HIS A 156 10.87 -3.48 -12.74
CA HIS A 156 10.06 -2.66 -13.63
C HIS A 156 9.43 -1.51 -12.84
N ALA A 157 10.20 -0.45 -12.64
CA ALA A 157 9.73 0.75 -11.97
C ALA A 157 10.09 2.00 -12.78
N ALA A 158 9.16 2.96 -12.85
CA ALA A 158 9.43 4.26 -13.45
C ALA A 158 8.85 5.39 -12.61
N LYS A 159 9.63 6.46 -12.47
CA LYS A 159 9.16 7.74 -11.94
C LYS A 159 8.41 8.50 -13.04
N VAL A 160 7.20 8.93 -12.74
CA VAL A 160 6.36 9.75 -13.61
C VAL A 160 6.04 11.08 -12.92
N CYS A 161 6.11 12.18 -13.68
CA CYS A 161 5.82 13.53 -13.20
C CYS A 161 4.39 13.92 -13.60
N THR A 162 3.65 14.56 -12.69
CA THR A 162 2.26 15.01 -12.93
C THR A 162 2.16 16.39 -13.57
N ASP A 163 3.21 16.83 -14.24
CA ASP A 163 3.17 18.07 -15.01
C ASP A 163 2.39 17.89 -16.33
N ALA A 164 2.32 18.96 -17.13
CA ALA A 164 1.59 18.95 -18.41
C ALA A 164 2.11 17.92 -19.43
N SER A 165 3.24 17.26 -19.18
CA SER A 165 3.84 16.24 -20.03
C SER A 165 3.63 14.80 -19.53
N PHE A 166 2.74 14.59 -18.55
CA PHE A 166 2.43 13.25 -18.03
C PHE A 166 2.07 12.27 -19.16
N THR A 167 2.84 11.20 -19.24
CA THR A 167 2.66 10.15 -20.24
C THR A 167 2.84 8.80 -19.59
N ILE A 168 1.99 7.84 -19.97
CA ILE A 168 2.06 6.48 -19.45
C ILE A 168 3.20 5.76 -20.17
N PRO A 169 4.17 5.18 -19.44
CA PRO A 169 5.31 4.49 -20.05
C PRO A 169 4.91 3.08 -20.52
N TRP A 170 4.14 2.99 -21.61
CA TRP A 170 3.64 1.72 -22.15
C TRP A 170 4.74 0.72 -22.50
N ASP A 171 5.87 1.20 -22.98
CA ASP A 171 7.00 0.33 -23.31
C ASP A 171 7.48 -0.44 -22.06
N LEU A 172 7.51 0.22 -20.90
CA LEU A 172 7.85 -0.43 -19.63
C LEU A 172 6.78 -1.44 -19.19
N ILE A 173 5.50 -1.11 -19.37
CA ILE A 173 4.39 -2.00 -19.00
C ILE A 173 4.41 -3.26 -19.87
N ILE A 174 4.60 -3.09 -21.19
CA ILE A 174 4.71 -4.20 -22.14
C ILE A 174 5.95 -5.04 -21.84
N GLU A 175 7.07 -4.41 -21.49
CA GLU A 175 8.29 -5.15 -21.13
C GLU A 175 8.10 -5.96 -19.84
N ALA A 176 7.49 -5.36 -18.81
CA ALA A 176 7.15 -6.08 -17.60
C ALA A 176 6.26 -7.30 -17.89
N PHE A 177 5.25 -7.14 -18.75
CA PHE A 177 4.34 -8.22 -19.14
C PHE A 177 5.04 -9.43 -19.78
N LYS A 178 6.11 -9.21 -20.55
CA LYS A 178 6.92 -10.30 -21.12
C LYS A 178 7.79 -11.01 -20.09
N HIS A 179 7.93 -10.45 -18.89
CA HIS A 179 8.77 -10.97 -17.81
C HIS A 179 7.95 -11.24 -16.54
N PRO A 180 7.05 -12.24 -16.54
CA PRO A 180 6.37 -12.66 -15.34
C PRO A 180 7.33 -13.07 -14.22
N HIS A 181 6.90 -12.89 -12.97
CA HIS A 181 7.68 -13.33 -11.82
C HIS A 181 7.86 -14.86 -11.83
N THR A 182 9.09 -15.30 -11.57
CA THR A 182 9.42 -16.72 -11.40
C THR A 182 9.65 -17.05 -9.93
N ALA A 183 9.58 -18.34 -9.59
CA ALA A 183 9.83 -18.81 -8.22
C ALA A 183 11.28 -18.53 -7.74
N GLU A 184 12.21 -18.34 -8.68
CA GLU A 184 13.65 -18.15 -8.43
C GLU A 184 14.02 -16.72 -8.01
N GLU A 185 13.13 -15.73 -8.16
CA GLU A 185 13.41 -14.33 -7.80
C GLU A 185 13.39 -14.05 -6.29
N VAL A 186 13.20 -15.09 -5.48
CA VAL A 186 13.15 -15.06 -4.02
C VAL A 186 14.47 -15.57 -3.48
N ASN A 187 15.09 -14.85 -2.55
CA ASN A 187 16.02 -15.48 -1.62
C ASN A 187 15.17 -16.22 -0.57
N PRO A 188 15.03 -17.57 -0.64
CA PRO A 188 14.12 -18.31 0.21
C PRO A 188 14.44 -18.10 1.69
N ASP A 189 15.74 -17.97 2.01
CA ASP A 189 16.24 -17.75 3.36
C ASP A 189 15.83 -16.37 3.91
N ALA A 190 15.75 -15.35 3.06
CA ALA A 190 15.31 -14.01 3.47
C ALA A 190 13.79 -13.95 3.73
N GLU A 191 12.99 -14.70 2.96
CA GLU A 191 11.54 -14.79 3.17
C GLU A 191 11.20 -15.64 4.40
N LEU A 192 11.92 -16.75 4.62
CA LEU A 192 11.87 -17.55 5.84
C LEU A 192 12.24 -16.72 7.08
N GLN A 193 13.36 -16.01 7.05
CA GLN A 193 13.80 -15.17 8.17
C GLN A 193 12.78 -14.06 8.47
N ALA A 194 12.24 -13.39 7.44
CA ALA A 194 11.23 -12.35 7.63
C ALA A 194 9.90 -12.89 8.19
N GLU A 195 9.52 -14.12 7.86
CA GLU A 195 8.35 -14.78 8.42
C GLU A 195 8.60 -15.24 9.87
N GLU A 196 9.79 -15.78 10.16
CA GLU A 196 10.21 -16.11 11.53
C GLU A 196 10.26 -14.88 12.42
N ASP A 197 10.76 -13.74 11.94
CA ASP A 197 10.82 -12.50 12.70
C ASP A 197 9.42 -11.94 12.97
N ARG A 198 8.52 -11.98 11.99
CA ARG A 198 7.10 -11.65 12.20
C ARG A 198 6.44 -12.56 13.21
N LYS A 199 6.71 -13.87 13.13
CA LYS A 199 6.19 -14.87 14.07
C LYS A 199 6.72 -14.60 15.47
N ARG A 200 8.01 -14.31 15.63
CA ARG A 200 8.64 -13.91 16.90
C ARG A 200 8.00 -12.64 17.46
N THR A 201 7.78 -11.60 16.65
CA THR A 201 7.10 -10.37 17.11
C THR A 201 5.67 -10.62 17.56
N ARG A 202 4.92 -11.47 16.83
CA ARG A 202 3.54 -11.85 17.16
C ARG A 202 3.45 -12.70 18.44
N GLU A 203 4.43 -13.58 18.65
CA GLU A 203 4.50 -14.48 19.81
C GLU A 203 5.13 -13.81 21.04
N ASN A 204 5.80 -12.67 20.87
CA ASN A 204 6.41 -11.92 21.97
C ASN A 204 5.33 -11.34 22.90
N GLN A 205 5.22 -11.94 24.09
CA GLN A 205 4.28 -11.53 25.13
C GLN A 205 4.48 -10.07 25.56
N THR A 206 5.71 -9.56 25.49
CA THR A 206 6.01 -8.15 25.80
C THR A 206 5.37 -7.20 24.78
N HIS A 207 5.33 -7.55 23.50
CA HIS A 207 4.65 -6.75 22.48
C HIS A 207 3.13 -6.74 22.67
N ARG A 208 2.56 -7.90 23.05
CA ARG A 208 1.13 -7.99 23.40
C ARG A 208 0.79 -7.16 24.64
N LEU A 209 1.62 -7.21 25.67
CA LEU A 209 1.45 -6.41 26.89
C LEU A 209 1.61 -4.92 26.61
N ASP A 210 2.58 -4.50 25.80
CA ASP A 210 2.75 -3.10 25.37
C ASP A 210 1.52 -2.60 24.59
N LEU A 211 0.98 -3.41 23.67
CA LEU A 211 -0.24 -3.07 22.93
C LEU A 211 -1.46 -2.93 23.86
N GLU A 212 -1.60 -3.78 24.86
CA GLU A 212 -2.68 -3.68 25.85
C GLU A 212 -2.50 -2.47 26.77
N LEU A 213 -1.28 -2.18 27.21
CA LEU A 213 -0.97 -1.01 28.06
C LEU A 213 -1.26 0.32 27.34
N ARG A 214 -1.05 0.39 26.02
CA ARG A 214 -1.37 1.58 25.20
C ARG A 214 -2.88 1.82 25.02
N LYS A 215 -3.72 0.82 25.27
CA LYS A 215 -5.18 0.97 25.26
C LYS A 215 -5.72 1.53 26.58
N VAL A 216 -4.90 1.58 27.63
CA VAL A 216 -5.30 2.14 28.93
C VAL A 216 -5.18 3.67 28.85
N PRO A 217 -6.28 4.43 28.97
CA PRO A 217 -6.23 5.89 29.03
C PRO A 217 -5.42 6.35 30.24
N ASN A 218 -4.73 7.48 30.12
CA ASN A 218 -3.86 8.09 31.12
C ASN A 218 -4.37 7.88 32.57
N LEU A 219 -3.56 7.20 33.40
CA LEU A 219 -3.84 6.95 34.82
C LEU A 219 -3.58 8.20 35.68
N ASP A 220 -3.99 9.38 35.23
CA ASP A 220 -3.82 10.65 35.97
C ASP A 220 -4.81 10.80 37.14
N GLY A 221 -5.41 9.70 37.61
CA GLY A 221 -6.42 9.70 38.67
C GLY A 221 -6.29 8.60 39.73
N LEU A 222 -5.22 7.79 39.73
CA LEU A 222 -5.04 6.80 40.80
C LEU A 222 -4.47 7.45 42.07
N PRO A 223 -5.05 7.19 43.26
CA PRO A 223 -4.52 7.73 44.50
C PRO A 223 -3.10 7.23 44.73
N SER A 224 -2.20 8.15 45.06
CA SER A 224 -0.80 7.91 45.41
C SER A 224 -0.68 6.70 46.35
N VAL A 225 -0.03 5.63 45.86
CA VAL A 225 0.28 4.45 46.66
C VAL A 225 1.27 4.88 47.74
N ARG A 226 0.79 4.97 48.98
CA ARG A 226 1.65 5.17 50.15
C ARG A 226 2.62 3.99 50.25
N SER A 227 3.90 4.31 50.33
CA SER A 227 4.99 3.37 50.57
C SER A 227 4.69 2.47 51.77
N VAL A 228 4.75 1.15 51.56
CA VAL A 228 4.81 0.18 52.65
C VAL A 228 6.26 0.06 53.08
N SER A 229 6.60 0.59 54.25
CA SER A 229 7.87 0.33 54.92
C SER A 229 7.90 -1.11 55.41
N LEU A 230 8.89 -1.87 54.97
CA LEU A 230 9.22 -3.17 55.53
C LEU A 230 10.00 -2.94 56.84
N ASN A 231 9.49 -3.49 57.93
CA ASN A 231 10.25 -3.73 59.16
C ASN A 231 10.97 -5.08 59.06
#